data_AF-A0A2E1U5G2-F1
#
_entry.id   AF-A0A2E1U5G2-F1
#
_cell.length_a   1.000
_cell.length_b   1.000
_cell.length_c   1.000
_cell.angle_alpha   90.00
_cell.angle_beta   90.00
_cell.angle_gamma   90.00
#
_symmetry.space_group_name_H-M   'P 1'
#
loop_
_entity.id
_entity.type
_entity.pdbx_description
1 polymer ?
#
loop_
_entity_poly.entity_id
_entity_poly.type
_entity_poly.pdbx_seq_one_letter_code
_entity_poly.pdbx_strand_id
1 'polypeptide(L)'
;MADEHTFDRRMSALLQQLATLPEGLESSRPGEKDNARQEKVRSALENLQSSMDWLRVSVKYLVFDLEATKRDNERLRSLLRGDSQDREE
;
A
#
# COMPACT_ATOMS: atom_id res chain seq x y z
N MET A 1 -1.09 8.92 12.71
CA MET A 1 0.02 8.09 12.19
C MET A 1 -0.06 6.61 12.59
N ALA A 2 -1.16 6.13 13.18
CA ALA A 2 -1.33 4.72 13.55
C ALA A 2 -1.71 3.79 12.37
N ASP A 3 -2.02 4.36 11.20
CA ASP A 3 -2.54 3.59 10.05
C ASP A 3 -1.44 3.00 9.16
N GLU A 4 -0.39 3.77 8.85
CA GLU A 4 0.65 3.34 7.89
C GLU A 4 1.41 2.10 8.38
N HIS A 5 1.81 2.11 9.66
CA HIS A 5 2.51 0.98 10.28
C HIS A 5 1.63 -0.28 10.37
N THR A 6 0.32 -0.11 10.52
CA THR A 6 -0.65 -1.21 10.59
C THR A 6 -0.90 -1.80 9.20
N PHE A 7 -1.02 -0.94 8.19
CA PHE A 7 -1.15 -1.33 6.79
C PHE A 7 0.08 -2.11 6.33
N ASP A 8 1.28 -1.55 6.56
CA ASP A 8 2.55 -2.17 6.23
C ASP A 8 2.69 -3.56 6.86
N ARG A 9 2.33 -3.70 8.14
CA ARG A 9 2.39 -4.98 8.85
C ARG A 9 1.43 -6.01 8.26
N ARG A 10 0.19 -5.61 7.94
CA ARG A 10 -0.82 -6.51 7.34
C ARG A 10 -0.44 -6.91 5.91
N MET A 11 0.13 -5.98 5.14
CA MET A 11 0.61 -6.22 3.80
C MET A 11 1.77 -7.22 3.78
N SER A 12 2.77 -7.03 4.64
CA SER A 12 3.88 -7.97 4.79
C SER A 12 3.41 -9.36 5.25
N ALA A 13 2.42 -9.43 6.15
CA ALA A 13 1.86 -10.72 6.57
C ALA A 13 1.15 -11.45 5.42
N LEU A 14 0.41 -10.74 4.57
CA LEU A 14 -0.24 -11.32 3.40
C LEU A 14 0.77 -11.81 2.36
N LEU A 15 1.83 -11.04 2.10
CA LEU A 15 2.95 -11.45 1.24
C LEU A 15 3.58 -12.75 1.74
N GLN A 16 3.79 -12.85 3.05
CA GLN A 16 4.43 -14.00 3.68
C GLN A 16 3.53 -15.25 3.62
N GLN A 17 2.22 -15.10 3.85
CA GLN A 17 1.25 -16.18 3.68
C GLN A 17 1.19 -16.69 2.24
N LEU A 18 1.28 -15.78 1.26
CA LEU A 18 1.27 -16.14 -0.15
C LEU A 18 2.59 -16.81 -0.59
N ALA A 19 3.72 -16.45 0.03
CA ALA A 19 5.00 -17.11 -0.16
C ALA A 19 5.07 -18.53 0.44
N THR A 20 4.32 -18.80 1.50
CA THR A 20 4.24 -20.14 2.14
C THR A 20 3.29 -21.11 1.45
N LEU A 21 2.59 -20.69 0.39
CA LEU A 21 1.61 -21.50 -0.32
C LEU A 21 2.13 -22.60 -1.30
N PRO A 22 3.44 -22.82 -1.58
CA PRO A 22 3.81 -23.88 -2.53
C PRO A 22 4.02 -25.27 -1.90
N GLU A 23 4.11 -25.41 -0.57
CA GLU A 23 4.48 -26.71 0.04
C GLU A 23 3.35 -27.75 0.08
N GLY A 24 2.09 -27.36 -0.16
CA GLY A 24 0.93 -28.24 -0.01
C GLY A 24 0.46 -29.00 -1.27
N LEU A 25 1.17 -28.88 -2.40
CA LEU A 25 0.76 -29.48 -3.69
C LEU A 25 1.57 -30.72 -4.09
N GLU A 26 2.35 -31.30 -3.18
CA GLU A 26 3.09 -32.56 -3.38
C GLU A 26 2.18 -33.81 -3.38
N SER A 27 0.96 -33.72 -3.89
CA SER A 27 0.14 -34.91 -4.12
C SER A 27 0.50 -35.55 -5.46
N SER A 28 1.62 -36.27 -5.45
CA SER A 28 1.76 -37.61 -6.06
C SER A 28 1.50 -37.76 -7.57
N ARG A 29 2.32 -37.14 -8.44
CA ARG A 29 2.84 -37.76 -9.69
C ARG A 29 3.77 -36.79 -10.46
N PRO A 30 4.96 -37.21 -10.93
CA PRO A 30 5.81 -36.35 -11.73
C PRO A 30 5.25 -36.23 -13.16
N GLY A 31 4.89 -35.01 -13.56
CA GLY A 31 4.55 -34.67 -14.94
C GLY A 31 4.80 -33.19 -15.21
N GLU A 32 5.34 -32.85 -16.38
CA GLU A 32 5.72 -31.47 -16.80
C GLU A 32 4.62 -30.40 -16.58
N LYS A 33 3.35 -30.83 -16.48
CA LYS A 33 2.21 -29.96 -16.19
C LYS A 33 2.21 -29.37 -14.79
N ASP A 34 2.81 -30.04 -13.79
CA ASP A 34 2.91 -29.50 -12.43
C ASP A 34 3.97 -28.40 -12.33
N ASN A 35 5.11 -28.55 -13.01
CA ASN A 35 6.13 -27.49 -13.09
C ASN A 35 5.56 -26.23 -13.76
N ALA A 36 4.88 -26.37 -14.91
CA ALA A 36 4.28 -25.23 -15.59
C ALA A 36 3.17 -24.53 -14.77
N ARG A 37 2.46 -25.27 -13.91
CA ARG A 37 1.46 -24.70 -12.99
C ARG A 37 2.14 -23.98 -11.83
N GLN A 38 3.17 -24.58 -11.24
CA GLN A 38 3.97 -23.95 -10.17
C GLN A 38 4.64 -22.67 -10.67
N GLU A 39 5.22 -22.68 -11.87
CA GLU A 39 5.82 -21.50 -12.51
C GLU A 39 4.80 -20.35 -12.66
N LYS A 40 3.58 -20.66 -13.11
CA LYS A 40 2.49 -19.68 -13.25
C LYS A 40 2.05 -19.10 -11.91
N VAL A 41 1.95 -19.93 -10.87
CA VAL A 41 1.60 -19.49 -9.52
C VAL A 41 2.70 -18.59 -8.95
N ARG A 42 3.97 -18.96 -9.16
CA ARG A 42 5.12 -18.15 -8.74
C ARG A 42 5.15 -16.79 -9.46
N SER A 43 4.96 -16.78 -10.78
CA SER A 43 4.90 -15.53 -11.55
C SER A 43 3.71 -14.65 -11.13
N ALA A 44 2.54 -15.25 -10.87
CA ALA A 44 1.38 -14.50 -10.36
C ALA A 44 1.65 -13.91 -8.96
N LEU A 45 2.34 -14.66 -8.10
CA LEU A 45 2.79 -14.19 -6.79
C LEU A 45 3.74 -13.00 -6.95
N GLU A 46 4.82 -13.13 -7.72
CA GLU A 46 5.81 -12.06 -7.97
C GLU A 46 5.16 -10.78 -8.54
N ASN A 47 4.22 -10.92 -9.47
CA ASN A 47 3.45 -9.80 -10.02
C ASN A 47 2.57 -9.12 -8.96
N LEU A 48 1.95 -9.92 -8.08
CA LEU A 48 1.15 -9.37 -6.98
C LEU A 48 2.05 -8.64 -5.97
N GLN A 49 3.23 -9.18 -5.64
CA GLN A 49 4.17 -8.51 -4.74
C GLN A 49 4.56 -7.14 -5.31
N SER A 50 4.95 -7.11 -6.59
CA SER A 50 5.32 -5.88 -7.29
C SER A 50 4.18 -4.85 -7.31
N SER A 51 2.94 -5.31 -7.51
CA SER A 51 1.75 -4.44 -7.50
C SER A 51 1.48 -3.86 -6.10
N MET A 52 1.71 -4.64 -5.05
CA MET A 52 1.53 -4.18 -3.67
C MET A 52 2.65 -3.24 -3.22
N ASP A 53 3.88 -3.46 -3.66
CA ASP A 53 4.99 -2.53 -3.44
C ASP A 53 4.71 -1.18 -4.10
N TRP A 54 4.18 -1.19 -5.34
CA TRP A 54 3.74 0.03 -5.99
C TRP A 54 2.61 0.72 -5.21
N LEU A 55 1.59 -0.03 -4.78
CA LEU A 55 0.48 0.51 -4.01
C LEU A 55 0.96 1.15 -2.70
N ARG A 56 1.94 0.53 -2.03
CA ARG A 56 2.55 1.05 -0.80
C ARG A 56 3.17 2.44 -1.01
N VAL A 57 3.93 2.61 -2.09
CA VAL A 57 4.53 3.90 -2.44
C VAL A 57 3.45 4.94 -2.78
N SER A 58 2.46 4.56 -3.58
CA SER A 58 1.34 5.42 -3.95
C SER A 58 0.56 5.93 -2.74
N VAL A 59 0.31 5.08 -1.74
CA VAL A 59 -0.35 5.48 -0.49
C VAL A 59 0.50 6.48 0.30
N LYS A 60 1.82 6.27 0.39
CA LYS A 60 2.72 7.23 1.08
C LYS A 60 2.65 8.62 0.47
N TYR A 61 2.68 8.71 -0.86
CA TYR A 61 2.54 9.99 -1.56
C TYR A 61 1.17 10.63 -1.33
N LEU A 62 0.09 9.84 -1.41
CA LEU A 62 -1.26 10.36 -1.18
C LEU A 62 -1.42 10.96 0.23
N VAL A 63 -0.89 10.29 1.25
CA VAL A 63 -0.93 10.78 2.64
C VAL A 63 -0.09 12.05 2.80
N PHE A 64 1.09 12.10 2.19
CA PHE A 64 1.95 13.28 2.20
C PHE A 64 1.26 14.49 1.56
N ASP A 65 0.69 14.30 0.37
CA ASP A 65 -0.02 15.35 -0.37
C ASP A 65 -1.27 15.82 0.39
N LEU A 66 -1.99 14.91 1.04
CA LEU A 66 -3.15 15.24 1.86
C LEU A 66 -2.77 16.09 3.08
N GLU A 67 -1.65 15.79 3.74
CA GLU A 67 -1.17 16.60 4.86
C GLU A 67 -0.68 17.98 4.40
N ALA A 68 -0.03 18.07 3.23
CA ALA A 68 0.37 19.35 2.64
C ALA A 68 -0.85 20.23 2.33
N THR A 69 -1.87 19.67 1.67
CA THR A 69 -3.11 20.40 1.34
C THR A 69 -3.90 20.80 2.59
N LYS A 70 -3.89 19.99 3.65
CA LYS A 70 -4.50 20.35 4.94
C LYS A 70 -3.80 21.55 5.58
N ARG A 71 -2.47 21.55 5.62
CA ARG A 71 -1.67 22.68 6.17
C ARG A 71 -1.89 23.96 5.39
N ASP A 72 -1.94 23.87 4.06
CA ASP A 72 -2.23 25.03 3.22
C ASP A 72 -3.64 25.57 3.48
N ASN A 73 -4.63 24.69 3.64
CA ASN A 73 -5.99 25.10 3.97
C ASN A 73 -6.06 25.82 5.34
N GLU A 74 -5.37 25.31 6.35
CA GLU A 74 -5.27 25.93 7.67
C GLU A 74 -4.62 27.32 7.59
N ARG A 75 -3.51 27.45 6.84
CA ARG A 75 -2.83 28.73 6.60
C ARG A 75 -3.74 29.74 5.90
N LEU A 76 -4.42 29.34 4.83
CA LEU A 76 -5.34 30.20 4.09
C LEU A 76 -6.51 30.66 4.97
N ARG A 77 -7.09 29.76 5.77
CA ARG A 77 -8.14 30.11 6.73
C ARG A 77 -7.63 31.08 7.80
N SER A 78 -6.37 30.97 8.21
CA SER A 78 -5.76 31.90 9.17
C SER A 78 -5.62 33.31 8.58
N LEU A 79 -5.20 33.42 7.32
CA LEU A 79 -5.09 34.71 6.63
C LEU A 79 -6.47 35.38 6.50
N LEU A 80 -7.49 34.62 6.10
CA LEU A 80 -8.86 35.14 5.99
C LEU A 80 -9.41 35.64 7.33
N ARG A 81 -9.10 34.96 8.44
CA ARG A 81 -9.50 35.41 9.78
C ARG A 81 -8.76 36.67 10.21
N GLY A 82 -7.44 36.76 9.97
CA GLY A 82 -6.65 37.96 10.25
C GLY A 82 -7.15 39.19 9.47
N ASP A 83 -7.38 39.02 8.17
CA ASP A 83 -7.93 40.07 7.30
C ASP A 83 -9.36 40.50 7.69
N SER A 84 -10.11 39.64 8.37
CA SER A 84 -11.46 39.97 8.87
C SER A 84 -11.39 40.78 10.17
N GLN A 85 -10.38 40.53 11.01
CA GLN A 85 -10.19 41.24 12.29
C GLN A 85 -9.64 42.66 12.07
N ASP A 86 -8.74 42.83 11.09
CA ASP A 86 -8.19 44.14 10.70
C ASP A 86 -9.20 45.06 9.97
N ARG A 87 -10.38 44.54 9.60
CA ARG A 87 -11.45 45.31 8.94
C ARG A 87 -12.57 45.76 9.89
N GLU A 88 -12.60 45.23 11.12
CA GLU A 88 -13.61 45.56 12.13
C GLU A 88 -13.09 46.51 13.23
N GLU A 89 -11.80 46.87 13.21
CA GLU A 89 -11.17 47.96 13.99
C GLU A 89 -11.03 49.25 13.17
#